data_AF-A0A535BAZ5-F1
#
_entry.id   AF-A0A535BAZ5-F1
#
_cell.length_a   1.000
_cell.length_b   1.000
_cell.length_c   1.000
_cell.angle_alpha   90.00
_cell.angle_beta   90.00
_cell.angle_gamma   90.00
#
_symmetry.space_group_name_H-M   'P 1'
#
loop_
_entity.id
_entity.type
_entity.pdbx_description
1 polymer ?
#
loop_
_entity_poly.entity_id
_entity_poly.type
_entity_poly.pdbx_seq_one_letter_code
_entity_poly.pdbx_strand_id
1 'polypeptide(L)'
;MTNPTGRKLLTELVQEMPEALPAGKDPAAIDELHRMRLDPKNPDRIWGQAHFGVFRSEDAGDTWEDVTVGLPSFHGFPIAVTHHAPDGVFVVPLDYGQDNFRVALGQFAVYRTPDGGKSWQALTKGLPGPHDYQSVYREGLDTDGLDSEGVYVGTSNGEVYASADGGESWRRLPGTLPPVLSVTAAVF
;
A
#
# COMPACT_ATOMS: atom_id res chain seq x y z
N MET A 1 -12.08 8.14 9.09
CA MET A 1 -11.64 8.57 10.44
C MET A 1 -10.24 8.02 10.65
N THR A 2 -9.25 8.87 10.88
CA THR A 2 -7.81 8.56 10.82
C THR A 2 -7.36 7.56 11.91
N ASN A 3 -6.34 6.72 11.66
CA ASN A 3 -5.78 5.81 12.67
C ASN A 3 -5.23 6.60 13.90
N PRO A 4 -5.72 6.37 15.14
CA PRO A 4 -5.33 7.15 16.33
C PRO A 4 -3.81 7.13 16.62
N THR A 5 -3.14 6.01 16.35
CA THR A 5 -1.69 5.86 16.59
C THR A 5 -0.88 6.67 15.59
N GLY A 6 -1.21 6.56 14.30
CA GLY A 6 -0.56 7.36 13.25
C GLY A 6 -0.76 8.85 13.49
N ARG A 7 -1.98 9.27 13.87
CA ARG A 7 -2.28 10.67 14.20
C ARG A 7 -1.47 11.17 15.38
N LYS A 8 -1.30 10.36 16.44
CA LYS A 8 -0.49 10.74 17.59
C LYS A 8 0.97 10.96 17.18
N LEU A 9 1.56 10.02 16.44
CA LEU A 9 2.95 10.14 15.96
C LEU A 9 3.14 11.33 15.02
N LEU A 10 2.22 11.54 14.06
CA LEU A 10 2.23 12.71 13.18
C LEU A 10 2.13 14.01 14.00
N THR A 11 1.28 14.03 15.04
CA THR A 11 1.14 15.20 15.93
C THR A 11 2.41 15.46 16.72
N GLU A 12 3.06 14.41 17.23
CA GLU A 12 4.35 14.51 17.94
C GLU A 12 5.47 14.99 16.99
N LEU A 13 5.54 14.46 15.76
CA LEU A 13 6.48 14.92 14.71
C LEU A 13 6.25 16.39 14.33
N VAL A 14 5.00 16.82 14.19
CA VAL A 14 4.64 18.22 13.89
C VAL A 14 5.02 19.15 15.04
N GLN A 15 5.01 18.69 16.31
CA GLN A 15 5.52 19.50 17.43
C GLN A 15 7.03 19.77 17.34
N GLU A 16 7.78 18.93 16.62
CA GLU A 16 9.21 19.11 16.35
C GLU A 16 9.48 19.94 15.06
N MET A 17 8.45 20.19 14.24
CA MET A 17 8.53 21.10 13.10
C MET A 17 8.38 22.56 13.56
N PRO A 18 9.15 23.51 13.00
CA PRO A 18 9.18 24.90 13.48
C PRO A 18 7.86 25.69 13.30
N GLU A 19 6.85 25.14 12.63
CA GLU A 19 5.51 25.75 12.50
C GLU A 19 4.40 24.70 12.66
N ALA A 20 3.38 25.03 13.45
CA ALA A 20 2.17 24.21 13.55
C ALA A 20 1.46 24.14 12.19
N LEU A 21 0.76 23.04 11.93
CA LEU A 21 -0.06 22.88 10.72
C LEU A 21 -0.99 24.08 10.52
N PRO A 22 -0.98 24.74 9.35
CA PRO A 22 -1.95 25.78 9.06
C PRO A 22 -3.36 25.20 9.21
N ALA A 23 -4.24 25.90 9.91
CA ALA A 23 -5.61 25.47 10.13
C ALA A 23 -6.29 25.16 8.78
N GLY A 24 -6.90 23.97 8.66
CA GLY A 24 -7.59 23.53 7.45
C GLY A 24 -6.70 22.84 6.40
N LYS A 25 -5.43 22.53 6.70
CA LYS A 25 -4.59 21.69 5.83
C LYS A 25 -4.80 20.19 6.10
N ASP A 26 -4.80 19.42 5.03
CA ASP A 26 -5.04 17.98 5.01
C ASP A 26 -3.89 17.20 5.68
N PRO A 27 -4.17 16.21 6.56
CA PRO A 27 -3.15 15.33 7.12
C PRO A 27 -2.25 14.65 6.07
N ALA A 28 -2.75 14.35 4.87
CA ALA A 28 -1.95 13.79 3.78
C ALA A 28 -0.96 14.83 3.20
N ALA A 29 -1.27 16.12 3.26
CA ALA A 29 -0.46 17.19 2.66
C ALA A 29 0.84 17.49 3.43
N ILE A 30 1.02 16.89 4.60
CA ILE A 30 2.22 17.05 5.46
C ILE A 30 2.90 15.73 5.81
N ASP A 31 2.41 14.62 5.26
CA ASP A 31 3.02 13.30 5.41
C ASP A 31 4.00 13.03 4.25
N GLU A 32 4.97 12.15 4.47
CA GLU A 32 5.83 11.65 3.41
C GLU A 32 5.03 10.66 2.56
N LEU A 33 4.47 11.13 1.45
CA LEU A 33 3.85 10.28 0.45
C LEU A 33 4.90 9.37 -0.20
N HIS A 34 4.75 8.07 0.00
CA HIS A 34 5.63 7.08 -0.59
C HIS A 34 5.31 6.80 -2.05
N ARG A 35 4.02 6.66 -2.38
CA ARG A 35 3.57 6.42 -3.76
C ARG A 35 2.12 6.85 -3.92
N MET A 36 1.83 7.41 -5.09
CA MET A 36 0.47 7.77 -5.51
C MET A 36 0.09 7.02 -6.79
N ARG A 37 -1.21 6.75 -6.94
CA ARG A 37 -1.80 6.14 -8.12
C ARG A 37 -3.15 6.78 -8.45
N LEU A 38 -3.35 7.13 -9.72
CA LEU A 38 -4.65 7.52 -10.24
C LEU A 38 -5.51 6.27 -10.43
N ASP A 39 -6.81 6.39 -10.19
CA ASP A 39 -7.76 5.35 -10.55
C ASP A 39 -8.03 5.40 -12.07
N PRO A 40 -7.73 4.33 -12.84
CA PRO A 40 -7.99 4.32 -14.27
C PRO A 40 -9.48 4.41 -14.63
N LYS A 41 -10.37 4.11 -13.67
CA LYS A 41 -11.83 4.19 -13.83
C LYS A 41 -12.40 5.54 -13.40
N ASN A 42 -11.67 6.31 -12.58
CA ASN A 42 -12.09 7.64 -12.11
C ASN A 42 -10.88 8.59 -12.05
N PRO A 43 -10.70 9.52 -13.01
CA PRO A 43 -9.54 10.41 -13.06
C PRO A 43 -9.46 11.40 -11.89
N ASP A 44 -10.58 11.65 -11.19
CA ASP A 44 -10.59 12.50 -9.99
C ASP A 44 -10.17 11.72 -8.74
N ARG A 45 -10.13 10.38 -8.79
CA ARG A 45 -9.71 9.57 -7.66
C ARG A 45 -8.21 9.33 -7.65
N ILE A 46 -7.58 9.68 -6.54
CA ILE A 46 -6.16 9.41 -6.28
C ILE A 46 -6.03 8.59 -5.01
N TRP A 47 -5.18 7.58 -5.05
CA TRP A 47 -4.78 6.78 -3.90
C TRP A 47 -3.34 7.08 -3.53
N GLY A 48 -3.05 7.15 -2.23
CA GLY A 48 -1.71 7.40 -1.71
C GLY A 48 -1.37 6.46 -0.56
N GLN A 49 -0.24 5.76 -0.65
CA GLN A 49 0.43 5.21 0.53
C GLN A 49 1.42 6.27 1.01
N ALA A 50 1.33 6.62 2.30
CA ALA A 50 2.20 7.56 2.98
C ALA A 50 2.94 6.89 4.14
N HIS A 51 3.78 7.64 4.83
CA HIS A 51 4.53 7.16 5.99
C HIS A 51 3.60 6.78 7.15
N PHE A 52 2.51 7.54 7.35
CA PHE A 52 1.54 7.37 8.42
C PHE A 52 0.11 7.11 7.93
N GLY A 53 -0.05 6.40 6.82
CA GLY A 53 -1.36 5.88 6.44
C GLY A 53 -1.52 5.58 4.96
N VAL A 54 -2.72 5.14 4.62
CA VAL A 54 -3.25 5.05 3.27
C VAL A 54 -4.37 6.06 3.13
N PHE A 55 -4.31 6.87 2.09
CA PHE A 55 -5.21 7.98 1.83
C PHE A 55 -5.86 7.85 0.47
N ARG A 56 -7.07 8.41 0.36
CA ARG A 56 -7.81 8.50 -0.90
C ARG A 56 -8.37 9.91 -1.08
N SER A 57 -8.15 10.50 -2.25
CA SER A 57 -8.87 11.68 -2.72
C SER A 57 -9.92 11.28 -3.74
N GLU A 58 -11.05 12.00 -3.78
CA GLU A 58 -12.12 11.86 -4.79
C GLU A 58 -12.28 13.16 -5.62
N ASP A 59 -11.38 14.13 -5.43
CA ASP A 59 -11.43 15.48 -5.98
C ASP A 59 -10.05 15.93 -6.50
N ALA A 60 -9.36 15.03 -7.20
CA ALA A 60 -8.08 15.25 -7.86
C ALA A 60 -6.94 15.74 -6.93
N GLY A 61 -7.03 15.40 -5.64
CA GLY A 61 -6.03 15.72 -4.62
C GLY A 61 -6.32 16.97 -3.81
N ASP A 62 -7.47 17.63 -4.01
CA ASP A 62 -7.88 18.81 -3.22
C ASP A 62 -8.15 18.44 -1.75
N THR A 63 -8.79 17.30 -1.51
CA THR A 63 -9.02 16.72 -0.17
C THR A 63 -8.76 15.22 -0.14
N TRP A 64 -8.33 14.72 1.02
CA TRP A 64 -7.97 13.34 1.25
C TRP A 64 -8.68 12.76 2.48
N GLU A 65 -9.13 11.53 2.33
CA GLU A 65 -9.68 10.70 3.40
C GLU A 65 -8.65 9.66 3.83
N ASP A 66 -8.39 9.57 5.14
CA ASP A 66 -7.64 8.44 5.70
C ASP A 66 -8.52 7.18 5.73
N VAL A 67 -8.05 6.16 5.00
CA VAL A 67 -8.67 4.84 4.83
C VAL A 67 -7.84 3.70 5.47
N THR A 68 -6.89 4.02 6.35
CA THR A 68 -5.97 3.07 7.00
C THR A 68 -6.66 2.10 7.95
N VAL A 69 -7.83 2.47 8.50
CA VAL A 69 -8.52 1.67 9.52
C VAL A 69 -8.82 0.26 9.00
N GLY A 70 -8.36 -0.75 9.74
CA GLY A 70 -8.49 -2.17 9.38
C GLY A 70 -7.20 -2.82 8.88
N LEU A 71 -6.18 -2.04 8.53
CA LEU A 71 -4.84 -2.56 8.24
C LEU A 71 -4.10 -2.93 9.55
N PRO A 72 -3.20 -3.93 9.51
CA PRO A 72 -2.42 -4.37 10.68
C PRO A 72 -1.31 -3.37 11.06
N SER A 73 -0.97 -2.46 10.14
CA SER A 73 -0.02 -1.37 10.35
C SER A 73 -0.48 -0.15 9.53
N PHE A 74 -0.10 1.03 9.98
CA PHE A 74 -0.31 2.28 9.23
C PHE A 74 0.80 2.54 8.19
N HIS A 75 1.93 1.85 8.31
CA HIS A 75 3.09 2.07 7.45
C HIS A 75 3.17 1.04 6.32
N GLY A 76 3.75 1.42 5.20
CA GLY A 76 3.97 0.60 4.01
C GLY A 76 4.52 1.48 2.89
N PHE A 77 5.07 0.90 1.82
CA PHE A 77 5.57 1.68 0.68
C PHE A 77 4.73 1.56 -0.60
N PRO A 78 4.36 0.35 -1.05
CA PRO A 78 3.70 0.22 -2.34
C PRO A 78 2.18 0.42 -2.24
N ILE A 79 1.61 0.94 -3.33
CA ILE A 79 0.18 0.91 -3.63
C ILE A 79 -0.02 0.65 -5.12
N ALA A 80 -0.97 -0.21 -5.46
CA ALA A 80 -1.41 -0.48 -6.84
C ALA A 80 -2.94 -0.45 -6.90
N VAL A 81 -3.52 -0.02 -8.02
CA VAL A 81 -4.96 0.17 -8.16
C VAL A 81 -5.56 -1.01 -8.92
N THR A 82 -6.70 -1.54 -8.45
CA THR A 82 -7.43 -2.51 -9.26
C THR A 82 -8.07 -1.83 -10.47
N HIS A 83 -7.95 -2.46 -11.63
CA HIS A 83 -8.59 -2.03 -12.87
C HIS A 83 -10.05 -2.51 -12.96
N HIS A 84 -10.51 -3.32 -12.02
CA HIS A 84 -11.85 -3.92 -12.02
C HIS A 84 -12.75 -3.28 -10.97
N ALA A 85 -14.06 -3.42 -11.15
CA ALA A 85 -15.02 -3.06 -10.12
C ALA A 85 -15.14 -4.20 -9.09
N PRO A 86 -15.35 -3.89 -7.80
CA PRO A 86 -15.46 -2.55 -7.23
C PRO A 86 -14.10 -1.85 -7.08
N ASP A 87 -14.13 -0.52 -6.98
CA ASP A 87 -12.92 0.28 -6.88
C ASP A 87 -12.11 0.00 -5.61
N GLY A 88 -10.79 0.00 -5.75
CA GLY A 88 -9.93 -0.47 -4.70
C GLY A 88 -8.45 -0.43 -5.04
N VAL A 89 -7.66 -0.78 -4.03
CA VAL A 89 -6.21 -0.82 -4.11
C VAL A 89 -5.66 -2.05 -3.40
N PHE A 90 -4.45 -2.42 -3.80
CA PHE A 90 -3.57 -3.35 -3.12
C PHE A 90 -2.46 -2.58 -2.42
N VAL A 91 -2.15 -2.93 -1.17
CA VAL A 91 -1.03 -2.39 -0.39
C VAL A 91 -0.27 -3.53 0.31
N VAL A 92 0.95 -3.24 0.76
CA VAL A 92 1.73 -4.15 1.61
C VAL A 92 2.08 -3.43 2.91
N PRO A 93 1.33 -3.67 4.01
CA PRO A 93 1.61 -3.08 5.30
C PRO A 93 2.92 -3.62 5.89
N LEU A 94 3.75 -2.71 6.40
CA LEU A 94 5.02 -3.00 7.03
C LEU A 94 4.99 -2.53 8.49
N ASP A 95 5.63 -3.28 9.37
CA ASP A 95 5.78 -2.93 10.77
C ASP A 95 6.62 -1.64 10.93
N TYR A 96 6.13 -0.76 11.78
CA TYR A 96 6.76 0.52 12.10
C TYR A 96 7.57 0.35 13.40
N GLY A 97 8.78 -0.17 13.25
CA GLY A 97 9.73 -0.43 14.34
C GLY A 97 11.18 -0.11 13.93
N GLN A 98 12.10 -0.12 14.90
CA GLN A 98 13.47 0.39 14.74
C GLN A 98 14.36 -0.38 13.74
N ASP A 99 13.91 -1.52 13.20
CA ASP A 99 14.74 -2.40 12.37
C ASP A 99 14.09 -2.74 11.01
N ASN A 100 14.29 -1.85 10.02
CA ASN A 100 14.23 -2.14 8.58
C ASN A 100 12.85 -2.42 7.92
N PHE A 101 11.74 -1.85 8.41
CA PHE A 101 10.41 -1.87 7.77
C PHE A 101 10.04 -3.24 7.16
N ARG A 102 9.66 -4.19 8.01
CA ARG A 102 9.39 -5.59 7.62
C ARG A 102 7.90 -5.84 7.46
N VAL A 103 7.50 -6.92 6.79
CA VAL A 103 6.07 -7.30 6.73
C VAL A 103 5.42 -7.35 8.11
N ALA A 104 4.23 -6.78 8.24
CA ALA A 104 3.50 -6.75 9.50
C ALA A 104 3.17 -8.18 9.98
N LEU A 105 3.12 -8.38 11.31
CA LEU A 105 2.74 -9.64 11.94
C LEU A 105 3.65 -10.85 11.59
N GLY A 106 4.80 -10.63 10.96
CA GLY A 106 5.68 -11.70 10.49
C GLY A 106 5.03 -12.59 9.42
N GLN A 107 4.05 -12.07 8.67
CA GLN A 107 3.34 -12.77 7.61
C GLN A 107 3.37 -11.91 6.36
N PHE A 108 3.93 -12.41 5.26
CA PHE A 108 3.82 -11.68 4.01
C PHE A 108 2.37 -11.74 3.52
N ALA A 109 1.76 -10.56 3.40
CA ALA A 109 0.37 -10.38 2.99
C ALA A 109 0.27 -9.16 2.09
N VAL A 110 -0.40 -9.33 0.96
CA VAL A 110 -0.93 -8.20 0.20
C VAL A 110 -2.33 -7.92 0.75
N TYR A 111 -2.66 -6.67 1.03
CA TYR A 111 -3.97 -6.28 1.50
C TYR A 111 -4.75 -5.62 0.38
N ARG A 112 -6.01 -6.02 0.20
CA ARG A 112 -6.95 -5.43 -0.77
C ARG A 112 -8.10 -4.74 -0.05
N THR A 113 -8.51 -3.59 -0.53
CA THR A 113 -9.84 -3.05 -0.22
C THR A 113 -10.75 -3.15 -1.45
N PRO A 114 -11.95 -3.75 -1.32
CA PRO A 114 -12.94 -3.80 -2.41
C PRO A 114 -14.02 -2.70 -2.27
N ASP A 115 -13.94 -1.82 -1.28
CA ASP A 115 -15.04 -0.91 -0.93
C ASP A 115 -14.56 0.52 -0.71
N GLY A 116 -13.50 0.90 -1.42
CA GLY A 116 -12.96 2.24 -1.36
C GLY A 116 -12.29 2.55 -0.02
N GLY A 117 -11.72 1.55 0.66
CA GLY A 117 -10.96 1.71 1.91
C GLY A 117 -11.80 1.62 3.19
N LYS A 118 -13.06 1.18 3.11
CA LYS A 118 -13.93 1.00 4.30
C LYS A 118 -13.61 -0.29 5.03
N SER A 119 -13.15 -1.31 4.32
CA SER A 119 -12.63 -2.56 4.86
C SER A 119 -11.43 -3.05 4.06
N TRP A 120 -10.60 -3.87 4.72
CA TRP A 120 -9.39 -4.45 4.16
C TRP A 120 -9.36 -5.96 4.37
N GLN A 121 -8.92 -6.69 3.35
CA GLN A 121 -8.76 -8.14 3.36
C GLN A 121 -7.29 -8.50 3.19
N ALA A 122 -6.79 -9.35 4.09
CA ALA A 122 -5.46 -9.95 3.95
C ALA A 122 -5.48 -11.07 2.90
N LEU A 123 -4.56 -11.01 1.95
CA LEU A 123 -4.39 -12.00 0.89
C LEU A 123 -3.05 -12.72 1.09
N THR A 124 -3.10 -13.94 1.62
CA THR A 124 -1.91 -14.68 2.08
C THR A 124 -1.74 -16.05 1.43
N LYS A 125 -2.76 -16.55 0.71
CA LYS A 125 -2.75 -17.91 0.16
C LYS A 125 -1.63 -18.07 -0.86
N GLY A 126 -0.57 -18.79 -0.49
CA GLY A 126 0.61 -19.02 -1.34
C GLY A 126 1.77 -18.04 -1.11
N LEU A 127 1.62 -17.08 -0.20
CA LEU A 127 2.70 -16.21 0.28
C LEU A 127 3.38 -16.80 1.53
N PRO A 128 4.67 -16.51 1.77
CA PRO A 128 5.42 -17.03 2.91
C PRO A 128 4.94 -16.46 4.25
N GLY A 129 5.02 -17.30 5.28
CA GLY A 129 4.70 -16.99 6.66
C GLY A 129 4.29 -18.24 7.44
N PRO A 130 4.26 -18.19 8.79
CA PRO A 130 4.71 -17.08 9.64
C PRO A 130 6.25 -16.95 9.67
N HIS A 131 6.76 -15.94 10.37
CA HIS A 131 8.19 -15.59 10.52
C HIS A 131 8.85 -15.07 9.23
N ASP A 132 8.10 -14.33 8.44
CA ASP A 132 8.63 -13.60 7.31
C ASP A 132 9.14 -12.22 7.74
N TYR A 133 10.28 -11.80 7.19
CA TYR A 133 10.99 -10.58 7.58
C TYR A 133 11.40 -9.73 6.37
N GLN A 134 10.82 -9.99 5.20
CA GLN A 134 11.12 -9.23 4.00
C GLN A 134 10.36 -7.89 4.00
N SER A 135 10.61 -7.08 2.97
CA SER A 135 9.92 -5.81 2.73
C SER A 135 9.63 -5.66 1.24
N VAL A 136 8.77 -4.69 0.92
CA VAL A 136 8.44 -4.34 -0.47
C VAL A 136 8.69 -2.85 -0.64
N TYR A 137 9.48 -2.48 -1.65
CA TYR A 137 9.79 -1.08 -1.93
C TYR A 137 8.63 -0.38 -2.63
N ARG A 138 8.68 0.96 -2.71
CA ARG A 138 7.65 1.83 -3.28
C ARG A 138 7.10 1.30 -4.60
N GLU A 139 7.97 1.01 -5.55
CA GLU A 139 7.58 0.55 -6.89
C GLU A 139 7.45 -0.98 -7.02
N GLY A 140 7.50 -1.73 -5.92
CA GLY A 140 7.56 -3.20 -5.91
C GLY A 140 6.21 -3.92 -6.08
N LEU A 141 5.11 -3.22 -6.37
CA LEU A 141 3.77 -3.79 -6.56
C LEU A 141 3.13 -3.19 -7.80
N ASP A 142 2.50 -4.03 -8.62
CA ASP A 142 1.75 -3.57 -9.80
C ASP A 142 0.65 -4.54 -10.22
N THR A 143 -0.28 -4.05 -11.05
CA THR A 143 -1.43 -4.79 -11.60
C THR A 143 -1.45 -4.71 -13.13
N ASP A 144 -1.93 -5.75 -13.82
CA ASP A 144 -1.93 -5.79 -15.30
C ASP A 144 -3.25 -5.32 -15.96
N GLY A 145 -4.35 -5.27 -15.21
CA GLY A 145 -5.66 -4.91 -15.71
C GLY A 145 -6.29 -5.89 -16.71
N LEU A 146 -5.78 -7.13 -16.82
CA LEU A 146 -6.43 -8.19 -17.58
C LEU A 146 -7.73 -8.65 -16.92
N ASP A 147 -8.64 -9.29 -17.67
CA ASP A 147 -9.92 -9.82 -17.15
C ASP A 147 -9.75 -10.67 -15.88
N SER A 148 -8.72 -11.51 -15.86
CA SER A 148 -8.25 -12.18 -14.65
C SER A 148 -7.08 -11.36 -14.09
N GLU A 149 -7.41 -10.35 -13.29
CA GLU A 149 -6.44 -9.35 -12.84
C GLU A 149 -5.19 -9.99 -12.24
N GLY A 150 -4.06 -9.76 -12.91
CA GLY A 150 -2.76 -10.10 -12.39
C GLY A 150 -2.32 -9.08 -11.35
N VAL A 151 -1.78 -9.58 -10.24
CA VAL A 151 -1.16 -8.76 -9.20
C VAL A 151 0.24 -9.29 -8.96
N TYR A 152 1.23 -8.42 -8.99
CA TYR A 152 2.64 -8.79 -8.97
C TYR A 152 3.38 -8.04 -7.88
N VAL A 153 4.11 -8.76 -7.03
CA VAL A 153 4.89 -8.16 -5.95
C VAL A 153 6.32 -8.67 -5.95
N GLY A 154 7.26 -7.72 -5.96
CA GLY A 154 8.69 -7.97 -5.88
C GLY A 154 9.22 -7.52 -4.52
N THR A 155 10.09 -8.33 -3.94
CA THR A 155 10.48 -8.18 -2.54
C THR A 155 11.96 -7.83 -2.39
N SER A 156 12.33 -7.28 -1.23
CA SER A 156 13.70 -6.86 -0.93
C SER A 156 14.71 -8.00 -0.85
N ASN A 157 14.27 -9.25 -0.72
CA ASN A 157 15.12 -10.44 -0.75
C ASN A 157 15.29 -11.04 -2.17
N GLY A 158 14.69 -10.42 -3.20
CA GLY A 158 14.84 -10.85 -4.59
C GLY A 158 13.79 -11.83 -5.09
N GLU A 159 12.73 -12.09 -4.33
CA GLU A 159 11.62 -12.93 -4.75
C GLU A 159 10.57 -12.11 -5.50
N VAL A 160 9.87 -12.77 -6.43
CA VAL A 160 8.71 -12.19 -7.13
C VAL A 160 7.55 -13.15 -6.99
N TYR A 161 6.40 -12.64 -6.57
CA TYR A 161 5.15 -13.37 -6.47
C TYR A 161 4.15 -12.80 -7.46
N ALA A 162 3.33 -13.68 -8.00
CA ALA A 162 2.27 -13.33 -8.94
C ALA A 162 0.97 -14.01 -8.52
N SER A 163 -0.12 -13.26 -8.58
CA SER A 163 -1.49 -13.75 -8.62
C SER A 163 -2.03 -13.55 -10.04
N ALA A 164 -2.96 -14.40 -10.46
CA ALA A 164 -3.71 -14.28 -11.71
C ALA A 164 -5.23 -14.36 -11.44
N ASP A 165 -5.64 -14.02 -10.22
CA ASP A 165 -7.00 -14.13 -9.70
C ASP A 165 -7.35 -12.97 -8.74
N GLY A 166 -6.85 -11.76 -9.02
CA GLY A 166 -7.15 -10.58 -8.20
C GLY A 166 -6.59 -10.65 -6.77
N GLY A 167 -5.51 -11.42 -6.58
CA GLY A 167 -4.82 -11.65 -5.33
C GLY A 167 -5.39 -12.79 -4.46
N GLU A 168 -6.40 -13.53 -4.90
CA GLU A 168 -6.99 -14.64 -4.12
C GLU A 168 -6.00 -15.79 -3.88
N SER A 169 -5.08 -16.04 -4.80
CA SER A 169 -3.97 -16.96 -4.62
C SER A 169 -2.69 -16.51 -5.33
N TRP A 170 -1.55 -16.87 -4.73
CA TRP A 170 -0.22 -16.43 -5.15
C TRP A 170 0.66 -17.62 -5.46
N ARG A 171 1.57 -17.42 -6.40
CA ARG A 171 2.70 -18.31 -6.65
C ARG A 171 3.99 -17.51 -6.68
N ARG A 172 5.06 -18.07 -6.12
CA ARG A 172 6.40 -17.54 -6.35
C ARG A 172 6.84 -17.86 -7.78
N LEU A 173 7.36 -16.85 -8.48
CA LEU A 173 8.02 -17.07 -9.76
C LEU A 173 9.39 -17.73 -9.54
N PRO A 174 9.86 -18.57 -10.48
CA PRO A 174 11.14 -19.26 -10.32
C PRO A 174 12.32 -18.27 -10.39
N GLY A 175 13.37 -18.59 -9.64
CA GLY A 175 14.58 -17.78 -9.54
C GLY A 175 14.62 -16.90 -8.28
N THR A 176 15.75 -16.21 -8.14
CA THR A 176 15.99 -15.20 -7.11
C THR A 176 16.85 -14.12 -7.74
N LEU A 177 16.44 -12.88 -7.55
CA LEU A 177 17.12 -11.68 -8.05
C LEU A 177 17.93 -11.03 -6.92
N PRO A 178 18.72 -9.99 -7.22
CA PRO A 178 19.01 -8.95 -6.23
C PRO A 178 17.71 -8.30 -5.71
N PRO A 179 17.77 -7.45 -4.67
CA PRO A 179 16.59 -6.75 -4.15
C PRO A 179 15.75 -6.11 -5.27
N VAL A 180 14.46 -6.45 -5.33
CA VAL A 180 13.57 -5.97 -6.40
C VAL A 180 13.10 -4.56 -6.08
N LEU A 181 13.68 -3.57 -6.76
CA LEU A 181 13.35 -2.16 -6.55
C LEU A 181 12.01 -1.75 -7.16
N SER A 182 11.64 -2.39 -8.28
CA SER A 182 10.43 -2.08 -9.02
C SER A 182 9.89 -3.31 -9.75
N VAL A 183 8.57 -3.41 -9.81
CA VAL A 183 7.81 -4.31 -10.68
C VAL A 183 6.89 -3.44 -11.53
N THR A 184 6.82 -3.74 -12.83
CA THR A 184 5.86 -3.10 -13.74
C THR A 184 5.22 -4.18 -14.60
N ALA A 185 3.90 -4.24 -14.57
CA ALA A 185 3.13 -5.08 -15.47
C ALA A 185 2.84 -4.29 -16.75
N ALA A 186 3.06 -4.91 -17.90
CA ALA A 186 2.77 -4.33 -19.20
C ALA A 186 1.94 -5.32 -20.01
N VAL A 187 0.80 -4.85 -20.52
CA VAL A 187 -0.05 -5.58 -21.46
C VAL A 187 0.09 -4.92 -22.82
N PHE A 188 0.26 -5.73 -23.87
CA PHE A 188 0.46 -5.29 -25.25
C PHE A 188 -0.69 -5.74 -26.15
#